data_AF-A0A7S3U0A8-F1
#
_entry.id   AF-A0A7S3U0A8-F1
#
_cell.length_a   1.000
_cell.length_b   1.000
_cell.length_c   1.000
_cell.angle_alpha   90.00
_cell.angle_beta   90.00
_cell.angle_gamma   90.00
#
_symmetry.space_group_name_H-M   'P 1'
#
loop_
_entity.id
_entity.type
_entity.pdbx_description
1 polymer ?
#
loop_
_entity_poly.entity_id
_entity_poly.type
_entity_poly.pdbx_seq_one_letter_code
_entity_poly.pdbx_strand_id
1 'polypeptide(L)'
;MMREFGVQMEKTGLYIDNRNDKIMYPSKKYFSSVMWKQQREEKTLYIQCQIRAWFARLTANALRKKRDDRDSELLRKQEELKYQEENKHKEEIERRMHPKQTKDFDILYNELEAWRLNETKKIKNSTVLKEEEKKLALQQ
;
A
#
# COMPACT_ATOMS: atom_id res chain seq x y z
N MET A 1 54.11 6.59 20.92
CA MET A 1 54.85 7.36 21.93
C MET A 1 54.11 7.21 23.24
N MET A 2 54.70 6.55 24.23
CA MET A 2 54.09 6.33 25.55
C MET A 2 54.22 7.62 26.36
N ARG A 3 53.17 8.07 27.04
CA ARG A 3 53.29 9.20 27.98
C ARG A 3 53.78 8.67 29.31
N GLU A 4 54.86 9.25 29.81
CA GLU A 4 55.40 8.95 31.12
C GLU A 4 55.05 10.09 32.08
N PHE A 5 54.73 9.73 33.32
CA PHE A 5 54.44 10.66 34.40
C PHE A 5 55.18 10.18 35.65
N GLY A 6 55.90 11.09 36.30
CA GLY A 6 56.59 10.84 37.56
C GLY A 6 55.98 11.69 38.67
N VAL A 7 55.91 11.14 39.87
CA VAL A 7 55.47 11.85 41.08
C VAL A 7 56.54 11.66 42.15
N GLN A 8 56.94 12.75 42.80
CA GLN A 8 57.87 12.71 43.92
C GLN A 8 57.12 13.03 45.22
N MET A 9 57.24 12.17 46.22
CA MET A 9 56.62 12.36 47.54
C MET A 9 57.44 13.35 48.38
N GLU A 10 56.77 14.24 49.09
CA GLU A 10 57.41 15.22 49.98
C GLU A 10 58.11 14.54 51.16
N LYS A 11 59.33 14.98 51.47
CA LYS A 11 60.14 14.47 52.59
C LYS A 11 61.05 15.56 53.14
N THR A 12 61.26 15.56 54.46
CA THR A 12 62.19 16.48 55.11
C THR A 12 63.60 16.38 54.49
N GLY A 13 64.16 17.53 54.09
CA GLY A 13 65.47 17.61 53.44
C GLY A 13 65.47 17.47 51.91
N LEU A 14 64.30 17.27 51.28
CA LEU A 14 64.15 17.21 49.83
C LEU A 14 63.56 18.51 49.28
N TYR A 15 64.17 19.04 48.22
CA TYR A 15 63.62 20.17 47.47
C TYR A 15 62.66 19.69 46.36
N ILE A 16 61.45 20.25 46.33
CA ILE A 16 60.42 20.00 45.30
C ILE A 16 59.95 21.36 44.77
N ASP A 17 59.88 21.51 43.44
CA ASP A 17 59.39 22.73 42.78
C ASP A 17 57.88 22.65 42.53
N ASN A 18 57.11 23.46 43.25
CA ASN A 18 55.65 23.48 43.18
C ASN A 18 55.10 24.66 42.37
N ARG A 19 55.93 25.44 41.65
CA ARG A 19 55.50 26.69 40.98
C ARG A 19 54.42 26.48 39.90
N ASN A 20 54.41 25.31 39.28
CA ASN A 20 53.47 24.95 38.22
C ASN A 20 52.29 24.09 38.73
N ASP A 21 52.26 23.79 40.02
CA ASP A 21 51.22 22.95 40.62
C ASP A 21 49.89 23.68 40.70
N LYS A 22 48.81 22.90 40.72
CA LYS A 22 47.45 23.40 40.82
C LYS A 22 46.74 22.72 41.96
N ILE A 23 46.23 23.52 42.89
CA ILE A 23 45.32 23.04 43.93
C ILE A 23 43.93 22.93 43.32
N MET A 24 43.42 21.69 43.25
CA MET A 24 42.11 21.39 42.68
C MET A 24 41.16 20.96 43.81
N TYR A 25 39.98 21.58 43.86
CA TYR A 25 38.92 21.18 44.78
C TYR A 25 37.88 20.31 44.05
N PRO A 26 37.41 19.20 44.65
CA PRO A 26 36.35 18.39 44.06
C PRO A 26 35.08 19.22 43.89
N SER A 27 34.70 19.51 42.64
CA SER A 27 33.48 20.29 42.35
C SER A 27 32.19 19.46 42.43
N LYS A 28 32.31 18.14 42.35
CA LYS A 28 31.20 17.18 42.37
C LYS A 28 31.51 16.03 43.32
N LYS A 29 30.45 15.35 43.78
CA LYS A 29 30.56 14.08 44.50
C LYS A 29 31.28 13.06 43.61
N TYR A 30 32.14 12.25 44.23
CA TYR A 30 32.81 11.17 43.54
C TYR A 30 31.77 10.21 42.94
N PHE A 31 31.88 9.99 41.64
CA PHE A 31 31.01 9.09 40.91
C PHE A 31 31.69 7.73 40.82
N SER A 32 31.17 6.76 41.58
CA SER A 32 31.81 5.47 41.70
C SER A 32 31.63 4.60 40.46
N SER A 33 32.52 3.62 40.28
CA SER A 33 32.43 2.64 39.20
C SER A 33 31.11 1.85 39.22
N VAL A 34 30.54 1.63 40.41
CA VAL A 34 29.25 0.95 40.59
C VAL A 34 28.10 1.81 40.07
N MET A 35 28.09 3.11 40.42
CA MET A 35 27.09 4.07 39.91
C MET A 35 27.17 4.19 38.38
N TRP A 36 28.38 4.22 37.83
CA TRP A 36 28.59 4.24 36.39
C TRP A 36 28.02 3.01 35.69
N LYS A 37 28.30 1.82 36.23
CA LYS A 37 27.81 0.56 35.68
C LYS A 37 26.28 0.54 35.66
N GLN A 38 25.65 0.93 36.77
CA GLN A 38 24.19 1.01 36.89
C GLN A 38 23.59 2.00 35.88
N GLN A 39 24.15 3.21 35.79
CA GLN A 39 23.67 4.22 34.84
C GLN A 39 23.80 3.73 33.40
N ARG A 40 24.93 3.10 33.05
CA ARG A 40 25.16 2.56 31.72
C ARG A 40 24.17 1.46 31.38
N GLU A 41 23.87 0.57 32.33
CA GLU A 41 22.88 -0.50 32.15
C GLU A 41 21.47 0.05 31.91
N GLU A 42 21.02 1.00 32.72
CA GLU A 42 19.73 1.67 32.56
C GLU A 42 19.60 2.34 31.19
N LYS A 43 20.62 3.10 30.78
CA LYS A 43 20.62 3.77 29.47
C LYS A 43 20.70 2.78 28.31
N THR A 44 21.46 1.70 28.47
CA THR A 44 21.53 0.63 27.47
C THR A 44 20.16 -0.01 27.27
N LEU A 45 19.46 -0.36 28.36
CA LEU A 45 18.11 -0.93 28.29
C LEU A 45 17.15 0.02 27.57
N TYR A 46 17.16 1.32 27.92
CA TYR A 46 16.34 2.31 27.25
C TYR A 46 16.59 2.36 25.74
N ILE A 47 17.85 2.45 25.31
CA ILE A 47 18.23 2.47 23.88
C ILE A 47 17.75 1.20 23.19
N GLN A 48 17.96 0.04 23.80
CA GLN A 48 17.52 -1.23 23.23
C GLN A 48 16.00 -1.29 23.05
N CYS A 49 15.21 -0.81 24.03
CA CYS A 49 13.75 -0.73 23.91
C CYS A 49 13.31 0.17 22.73
N GLN A 50 13.95 1.34 22.58
CA GLN A 50 13.65 2.25 21.47
C GLN A 50 13.97 1.62 20.11
N ILE A 51 15.11 0.94 20.01
CA ILE A 51 15.52 0.24 18.78
C ILE A 51 14.56 -0.90 18.43
N ARG A 52 14.14 -1.71 19.41
CA ARG A 52 13.15 -2.77 19.17
C ARG A 52 11.83 -2.19 18.65
N ALA A 53 11.35 -1.10 19.24
CA ALA A 53 10.14 -0.44 18.79
C ALA A 53 10.30 0.16 17.38
N TRP A 54 11.48 0.70 17.05
CA TRP A 54 11.77 1.20 15.71
C TRP A 54 11.75 0.08 14.66
N PHE A 55 12.38 -1.07 14.92
CA PHE A 55 12.33 -2.21 14.01
C PHE A 55 10.89 -2.73 13.80
N ALA A 56 10.08 -2.78 14.86
CA ALA A 56 8.67 -3.18 14.75
C ALA A 56 7.89 -2.20 13.86
N ARG A 57 8.07 -0.89 14.04
CA ARG A 57 7.43 0.13 13.19
C ARG A 57 7.89 0.04 11.74
N LEU A 58 9.18 -0.15 11.50
CA LEU A 58 9.75 -0.30 10.16
C LEU A 58 9.10 -1.49 9.44
N THR A 59 9.03 -2.63 10.11
CA THR A 59 8.41 -3.86 9.58
C THR A 59 6.92 -3.66 9.30
N ALA A 60 6.17 -3.08 10.25
CA ALA A 60 4.75 -2.81 10.08
C ALA A 60 4.47 -1.85 8.92
N ASN A 61 5.28 -0.80 8.76
CA ASN A 61 5.14 0.14 7.64
C ASN A 61 5.44 -0.53 6.30
N ALA A 62 6.45 -1.41 6.23
CA ALA A 62 6.72 -2.18 5.02
C ALA A 62 5.56 -3.11 4.65
N LEU A 63 4.90 -3.74 5.63
CA LEU A 63 3.72 -4.59 5.40
C LEU A 63 2.50 -3.77 4.96
N ARG A 64 2.25 -2.61 5.59
CA ARG A 64 1.19 -1.69 5.16
C ARG A 64 1.40 -1.25 3.72
N LYS A 65 2.62 -0.84 3.38
CA LYS A 65 2.96 -0.47 2.00
C LYS A 65 2.67 -1.60 1.02
N LYS A 66 3.09 -2.84 1.31
CA LYS A 66 2.79 -4.00 0.44
C LYS A 66 1.29 -4.24 0.25
N ARG A 67 0.49 -4.07 1.32
CA ARG A 67 -0.97 -4.17 1.23
C ARG A 67 -1.53 -3.05 0.35
N ASP A 68 -1.15 -1.81 0.64
CA ASP A 68 -1.66 -0.63 -0.08
C ASP A 68 -1.28 -0.68 -1.57
N ASP A 69 -0.06 -1.12 -1.89
CA ASP A 69 0.41 -1.35 -3.26
C ASP A 69 -0.47 -2.40 -3.96
N ARG A 70 -0.76 -3.53 -3.30
CA ARG A 70 -1.63 -4.59 -3.83
C ARG A 70 -3.06 -4.09 -4.08
N ASP A 71 -3.62 -3.37 -3.12
CA ASP A 71 -4.98 -2.82 -3.21
C ASP A 71 -5.06 -1.79 -4.35
N SER A 72 -4.02 -0.96 -4.51
CA SER A 72 -3.93 0.00 -5.62
C SER A 72 -3.84 -0.67 -6.99
N GLU A 73 -3.09 -1.78 -7.10
CA GLU A 73 -2.99 -2.54 -8.35
C GLU A 73 -4.33 -3.17 -8.73
N LEU A 74 -5.05 -3.70 -7.74
CA LEU A 74 -6.37 -4.30 -7.94
C LEU A 74 -7.39 -3.25 -8.37
N LEU A 75 -7.39 -2.08 -7.73
CA LEU A 75 -8.27 -0.97 -8.11
C LEU A 75 -7.98 -0.52 -9.54
N ARG A 76 -6.70 -0.34 -9.91
CA ARG A 76 -6.31 0.06 -11.26
C ARG A 76 -6.76 -0.95 -12.32
N LYS A 77 -6.61 -2.26 -12.04
CA LYS A 77 -7.10 -3.33 -12.91
C LYS A 77 -8.62 -3.29 -13.07
N GLN A 78 -9.35 -3.04 -11.98
CA GLN A 78 -10.80 -2.93 -12.02
C GLN A 78 -11.27 -1.74 -12.86
N GLU A 79 -10.61 -0.58 -12.71
CA GLU A 79 -10.88 0.60 -13.53
C GLU A 79 -10.58 0.37 -15.00
N GLU A 80 -9.46 -0.29 -15.32
CA GLU A 80 -9.10 -0.64 -16.70
C GLU A 80 -10.14 -1.59 -17.34
N LEU A 81 -10.60 -2.60 -16.59
CA LEU A 81 -11.65 -3.50 -17.06
C LEU A 81 -12.97 -2.76 -17.30
N LYS A 82 -13.39 -1.88 -16.37
CA LYS A 82 -14.58 -1.05 -16.54
C LYS A 82 -14.47 -0.16 -17.77
N TYR A 83 -13.33 0.47 -17.98
CA TYR A 83 -13.09 1.32 -19.15
C TYR A 83 -13.15 0.52 -20.46
N GLN A 84 -12.59 -0.70 -20.49
CA GLN A 84 -12.69 -1.58 -21.64
C GLN A 84 -14.13 -2.05 -21.90
N GLU A 85 -14.89 -2.38 -20.86
CA GLU A 85 -16.30 -2.74 -20.99
C GLU A 85 -17.14 -1.56 -21.50
N GLU A 86 -16.93 -0.36 -20.95
CA GLU A 86 -17.60 0.86 -21.42
C GLU A 86 -17.27 1.17 -22.88
N ASN A 87 -16.01 1.02 -23.29
CA ASN A 87 -15.61 1.22 -24.68
C ASN A 87 -16.24 0.19 -25.61
N LYS A 88 -16.22 -1.10 -25.24
CA LYS A 88 -16.90 -2.15 -26.00
C LYS A 88 -18.40 -1.88 -26.10
N HIS A 89 -19.03 -1.45 -25.02
CA HIS A 89 -20.44 -1.11 -24.99
C HIS A 89 -20.76 0.07 -25.91
N LYS A 90 -19.93 1.13 -25.90
CA LYS A 90 -20.06 2.27 -26.82
C LYS A 90 -19.88 1.84 -28.27
N GLU A 91 -18.88 1.01 -28.57
CA GLU A 91 -18.66 0.46 -29.90
C GLU A 91 -19.86 -0.38 -30.37
N GLU A 92 -20.42 -1.21 -29.49
CA GLU A 92 -21.62 -1.98 -29.79
C GLU A 92 -22.83 -1.09 -30.09
N ILE A 93 -23.07 -0.06 -29.27
CA ILE A 93 -24.13 0.93 -29.52
C ILE A 93 -23.92 1.60 -30.87
N GLU A 94 -22.71 2.06 -31.18
CA GLU A 94 -22.42 2.70 -32.47
C GLU A 94 -22.62 1.76 -33.65
N ARG A 95 -22.27 0.47 -33.53
CA ARG A 95 -22.54 -0.53 -34.58
C ARG A 95 -24.03 -0.78 -34.79
N ARG A 96 -24.86 -0.68 -33.74
CA ARG A 96 -26.32 -0.77 -33.82
C ARG A 96 -26.94 0.49 -34.42
N MET A 97 -26.46 1.68 -34.03
CA MET A 97 -27.01 2.97 -34.44
C MET A 97 -26.54 3.40 -35.84
N HIS A 98 -25.28 3.13 -36.17
CA HIS A 98 -24.61 3.56 -37.40
C HIS A 98 -23.78 2.42 -38.01
N PRO A 99 -24.39 1.32 -38.51
CA PRO A 99 -23.68 0.19 -39.10
C PRO A 99 -22.88 0.62 -40.34
N LYS A 100 -21.59 0.27 -40.41
CA LYS A 100 -20.68 0.68 -41.50
C LYS A 100 -20.11 -0.50 -42.27
N GLN A 101 -19.92 -1.65 -41.61
CA GLN A 101 -19.34 -2.84 -42.22
C GLN A 101 -20.42 -3.89 -42.50
N THR A 102 -20.21 -4.75 -43.49
CA THR A 102 -21.12 -5.87 -43.82
C THR A 102 -21.44 -6.73 -42.60
N LYS A 103 -20.43 -7.00 -41.76
CA LYS A 103 -20.60 -7.76 -40.50
C LYS A 103 -21.58 -7.12 -39.52
N ASP A 104 -21.69 -5.80 -39.52
CA ASP A 104 -22.63 -5.07 -38.65
C ASP A 104 -24.07 -5.34 -39.09
N PHE A 105 -24.31 -5.33 -40.42
CA PHE A 105 -25.60 -5.66 -41.01
C PHE A 105 -25.98 -7.13 -40.79
N ASP A 106 -25.02 -8.05 -40.86
CA ASP A 106 -25.25 -9.47 -40.56
C ASP A 106 -25.74 -9.67 -39.12
N ILE A 107 -25.16 -8.94 -38.16
CA ILE A 107 -25.57 -8.96 -36.75
C ILE A 107 -27.01 -8.43 -36.60
N LEU A 108 -27.31 -7.27 -37.18
CA LEU A 108 -28.65 -6.67 -37.11
C LEU A 108 -29.72 -7.56 -37.76
N TYR A 109 -29.39 -8.21 -38.89
CA TYR A 109 -30.29 -9.14 -39.55
C TYR A 109 -30.59 -10.36 -38.67
N ASN A 110 -29.56 -10.93 -38.04
CA ASN A 110 -29.73 -12.05 -37.12
C ASN A 110 -30.58 -11.66 -35.89
N GLU A 111 -30.37 -10.47 -35.33
CA GLU A 111 -31.20 -9.96 -34.23
C GLU A 111 -32.66 -9.75 -34.65
N LEU A 112 -32.89 -9.20 -35.85
CA LEU A 112 -34.23 -9.00 -36.40
C LEU A 112 -34.95 -10.33 -36.67
N GLU A 113 -34.26 -11.31 -37.24
CA GLU A 113 -34.79 -12.67 -37.44
C GLU A 113 -35.11 -13.35 -36.11
N ALA A 114 -34.24 -13.21 -35.11
CA ALA A 114 -34.50 -13.72 -33.76
C ALA A 114 -35.72 -13.06 -33.12
N TRP A 115 -35.87 -11.74 -33.29
CA TRP A 115 -37.06 -11.01 -32.84
C TRP A 115 -38.32 -11.49 -33.56
N ARG A 116 -38.29 -11.63 -34.90
CA ARG A 116 -39.42 -12.17 -35.68
C ARG A 116 -39.81 -13.57 -35.20
N LEU A 117 -38.83 -14.45 -34.97
CA LEU A 117 -39.08 -15.79 -34.45
C LEU A 117 -39.69 -15.78 -33.05
N ASN A 118 -39.27 -14.88 -32.17
CA ASN A 118 -39.86 -14.74 -30.84
C ASN A 118 -41.28 -14.16 -30.89
N GLU A 119 -41.53 -13.14 -31.72
CA GLU A 119 -42.86 -12.54 -31.81
C GLU A 119 -43.85 -13.51 -32.47
N THR A 120 -43.43 -14.23 -33.51
CA THR A 120 -44.25 -15.30 -34.11
C THR A 120 -44.52 -16.44 -33.11
N LYS A 121 -43.56 -16.83 -32.26
CA LYS A 121 -43.81 -17.77 -31.15
C LYS A 121 -44.82 -17.23 -30.15
N LYS A 122 -44.70 -15.96 -29.76
CA LYS A 122 -45.61 -15.29 -28.81
C LYS A 122 -47.03 -15.20 -29.36
N ILE A 123 -47.20 -14.82 -30.63
CA ILE A 123 -48.51 -14.77 -31.30
C ILE A 123 -49.13 -16.17 -31.35
N LYS A 124 -48.36 -17.19 -31.75
CA LYS A 124 -48.82 -18.59 -31.82
C LYS A 124 -49.22 -19.15 -30.45
N ASN A 125 -48.40 -18.89 -29.42
CA ASN A 125 -48.61 -19.38 -28.05
C ASN A 125 -49.63 -18.56 -27.24
N SER A 126 -50.14 -17.45 -27.77
CA SER A 126 -51.14 -16.65 -27.08
C SER A 126 -52.46 -17.44 -26.95
N THR A 127 -53.01 -17.47 -25.74
CA THR A 127 -54.28 -18.13 -25.41
C THR A 127 -55.49 -17.20 -25.52
N VAL A 128 -55.24 -15.92 -25.75
CA VAL A 128 -56.25 -14.84 -25.74
C VAL A 128 -56.75 -14.49 -27.15
N LEU A 129 -55.93 -14.71 -28.19
CA LEU A 129 -56.26 -14.39 -29.58
C LEU A 129 -56.98 -15.55 -30.28
N LYS A 130 -58.03 -15.26 -31.05
CA LYS A 130 -58.70 -16.24 -31.93
C LYS A 130 -57.86 -16.54 -33.18
N GLU A 131 -58.07 -17.68 -33.83
CA GLU A 131 -57.28 -18.12 -35.00
C GLU A 131 -57.21 -17.09 -36.15
N GLU A 132 -58.30 -16.36 -36.39
CA GLU A 132 -58.37 -15.28 -37.40
C GLU A 132 -57.53 -14.05 -37.00
N GLU A 133 -57.53 -13.70 -35.71
CA GLU A 133 -56.74 -12.58 -35.18
C GLU A 133 -55.24 -12.91 -35.17
N LYS A 134 -54.89 -14.18 -34.95
CA LYS A 134 -53.51 -14.69 -35.09
C LYS A 134 -53.02 -14.59 -36.53
N LYS A 135 -53.85 -14.95 -37.52
CA LYS A 135 -53.51 -14.82 -38.96
C LYS A 135 -53.30 -13.36 -39.37
N LEU A 136 -54.15 -12.45 -38.90
CA LEU A 136 -54.03 -11.02 -39.18
C LEU A 136 -52.74 -10.43 -38.58
N ALA A 137 -52.38 -10.83 -37.36
CA ALA A 137 -51.16 -10.38 -36.68
C ALA A 137 -49.86 -10.89 -37.33
N LEU A 138 -49.93 -11.94 -38.16
CA LEU A 138 -48.80 -12.55 -38.88
C LEU A 138 -48.59 -12.00 -40.30
N GLN A 139 -49.48 -11.14 -40.80
CA GLN A 139 -49.47 -10.63 -42.18
C GLN A 139 -48.66 -9.33 -42.37
N GLN A 140 -48.08 -8.77 -41.30
CA GLN A 140 -47.16 -7.62 -41.35
C GLN A 140 -45.73 -8.08 -41.58
#